data_AF-A0A432MFN9-F1
#
_entry.id   AF-A0A432MFN9-F1
#
_cell.length_a   1.000
_cell.length_b   1.000
_cell.length_c   1.000
_cell.angle_alpha   90.00
_cell.angle_beta   90.00
_cell.angle_gamma   90.00
#
_symmetry.space_group_name_H-M   'P 1'
#
loop_
_entity.id
_entity.type
_entity.pdbx_description
1 polymer ?
#
loop_
_entity_poly.entity_id
_entity_poly.type
_entity_poly.pdbx_seq_one_letter_code
_entity_poly.pdbx_strand_id
1 'polypeptide(L)'
;MICVTLGRGRHRTLLEEWKQAAEAGAELVELRVDCLRSEINLKRLLSDRPTPLVFTIRRGADGGLWRGNEEKRLLLIREAIVAGVDYVDLEVDIARSIPRFGKTKRIVSYHNFRETPEDLDAIVAQAREANADIVKIATMAKTVSDASRVLETAARSSESVPTIGLAMGPLGVFTRILGRKYGAPFTYAGFNPERTFAPGMLSFDELRRDYAYNRITKDSLVYAVIGDPIAHSLSPAVHNAAFQKLGLHAVYVPLLIPSGKLRPSLETLSWLDLRGLSVTIPHKEAILPMLKQVDGAVERLKACNTVVIKDGVWTGHNTDYHAALGVLEEAVGGSPGDENSVLVDKQVLILGAGGVARTIAYGLVRRGAGVALTNRDDERAARVASEIGCRHVSWAARASTPCDILINGTPVGMYPNLDETPVPPAAFRAGMVAFDTIYHPENTMFLKLARERECKTVSGVDMFVRQAALQFTLFTGREAPVEVMREAVARKLGVTRD
;
A
#
# COMPACT_ATOMS: atom_id res chain seq x y z
N MET A 1 -7.60 -14.63 11.36
CA MET A 1 -6.89 -15.64 10.54
C MET A 1 -6.82 -15.14 9.10
N ILE A 2 -5.90 -15.66 8.30
CA ILE A 2 -5.88 -15.45 6.85
C ILE A 2 -6.32 -16.74 6.15
N CYS A 3 -7.32 -16.66 5.30
CA CYS A 3 -7.81 -17.76 4.46
C CYS A 3 -7.11 -17.71 3.11
N VAL A 4 -6.27 -18.71 2.81
CA VAL A 4 -5.52 -18.77 1.55
C VAL A 4 -6.37 -19.44 0.48
N THR A 5 -6.70 -18.73 -0.60
CA THR A 5 -7.49 -19.28 -1.71
C THR A 5 -6.61 -20.04 -2.69
N LEU A 6 -6.96 -21.30 -2.91
CA LEU A 6 -6.23 -22.25 -3.76
C LEU A 6 -7.12 -22.75 -4.89
N GLY A 7 -6.57 -22.80 -6.10
CA GLY A 7 -7.30 -23.20 -7.31
C GLY A 7 -6.37 -23.67 -8.42
N ARG A 8 -6.41 -24.97 -8.69
CA ARG A 8 -5.60 -25.64 -9.71
C ARG A 8 -6.46 -26.53 -10.59
N GLY A 9 -6.00 -26.75 -11.83
CA GLY A 9 -6.72 -27.55 -12.82
C GLY A 9 -6.68 -29.05 -12.59
N ARG A 10 -5.80 -29.56 -11.70
CA ARG A 10 -5.63 -30.99 -11.41
C ARG A 10 -5.58 -31.20 -9.90
N HIS A 11 -6.13 -32.31 -9.42
CA HIS A 11 -6.13 -32.66 -7.98
C HIS A 11 -4.73 -32.69 -7.38
N ARG A 12 -3.76 -33.30 -8.07
CA ARG A 12 -2.39 -33.42 -7.57
C ARG A 12 -1.77 -32.06 -7.26
N THR A 13 -1.82 -31.12 -8.20
CA THR A 13 -1.21 -29.81 -8.02
C THR A 13 -1.98 -28.93 -7.04
N LEU A 14 -3.30 -29.14 -6.89
CA LEU A 14 -4.09 -28.48 -5.83
C LEU A 14 -3.63 -28.94 -4.44
N LEU A 15 -3.45 -30.25 -4.26
CA LEU A 15 -3.01 -30.83 -2.99
C LEU A 15 -1.56 -30.46 -2.65
N GLU A 16 -0.68 -30.42 -3.65
CA GLU A 16 0.70 -29.93 -3.49
C GLU A 16 0.73 -28.46 -3.06
N GLU A 17 -0.07 -27.59 -3.70
CA GLU A 17 -0.16 -26.17 -3.31
C GLU A 17 -0.76 -25.98 -1.92
N TRP A 18 -1.72 -26.83 -1.52
CA TRP A 18 -2.26 -26.81 -0.15
C TRP A 18 -1.19 -27.17 0.89
N LYS A 19 -0.38 -28.20 0.65
CA LYS A 19 0.74 -28.55 1.54
C LYS A 19 1.73 -27.39 1.67
N GLN A 20 2.09 -26.75 0.54
CA GLN A 20 2.97 -25.57 0.55
C GLN A 20 2.36 -24.39 1.32
N ALA A 21 1.06 -24.12 1.17
CA ALA A 21 0.38 -23.08 1.92
C ALA A 21 0.40 -23.36 3.44
N ALA A 22 0.18 -24.61 3.83
CA ALA A 22 0.26 -25.04 5.23
C ALA A 22 1.68 -24.90 5.80
N GLU A 23 2.71 -25.34 5.05
CA GLU A 23 4.13 -25.17 5.41
C GLU A 23 4.54 -23.70 5.52
N ALA A 24 3.95 -22.82 4.70
CA ALA A 24 4.11 -21.37 4.81
C ALA A 24 3.37 -20.75 6.02
N GLY A 25 2.58 -21.54 6.74
CA GLY A 25 1.86 -21.14 7.95
C GLY A 25 0.44 -20.64 7.72
N ALA A 26 -0.22 -21.05 6.63
CA ALA A 26 -1.66 -20.80 6.45
C ALA A 26 -2.48 -21.52 7.54
N GLU A 27 -3.39 -20.80 8.19
CA GLU A 27 -4.25 -21.36 9.26
C GLU A 27 -5.58 -21.91 8.71
N LEU A 28 -5.98 -21.46 7.52
CA LEU A 28 -7.23 -21.80 6.85
C LEU A 28 -6.99 -21.69 5.34
N VAL A 29 -7.55 -22.62 4.56
CA VAL A 29 -7.53 -22.53 3.09
C VAL A 29 -8.94 -22.51 2.51
N GLU A 30 -9.11 -21.83 1.39
CA GLU A 30 -10.29 -22.01 0.53
C GLU A 30 -9.90 -22.88 -0.67
N LEU A 31 -10.56 -24.02 -0.84
CA LEU A 31 -10.41 -24.84 -2.03
C LEU A 31 -11.46 -24.42 -3.06
N ARG A 32 -11.01 -23.76 -4.13
CA ARG A 32 -11.82 -23.44 -5.32
C ARG A 32 -11.89 -24.66 -6.22
N VAL A 33 -12.74 -25.61 -5.83
CA VAL A 33 -12.94 -26.89 -6.52
C VAL A 33 -13.50 -26.68 -7.93
N ASP A 34 -14.20 -25.56 -8.17
CA ASP A 34 -14.64 -25.14 -9.49
C ASP A 34 -13.49 -24.90 -10.50
N CYS A 35 -12.23 -24.76 -10.04
CA CYS A 35 -11.06 -24.62 -10.92
C CYS A 35 -10.56 -25.93 -11.52
N LEU A 36 -10.99 -27.09 -11.00
CA LEU A 36 -10.55 -28.39 -11.49
C LEU A 36 -11.10 -28.65 -12.89
N ARG A 37 -10.24 -29.15 -13.78
CA ARG A 37 -10.62 -29.48 -15.17
C ARG A 37 -11.04 -30.95 -15.33
N SER A 38 -10.63 -31.80 -14.40
CA SER A 38 -11.01 -33.21 -14.31
C SER A 38 -12.21 -33.41 -13.40
N GLU A 39 -12.84 -34.59 -13.47
CA GLU A 39 -13.92 -34.96 -12.56
C GLU A 39 -13.49 -34.85 -11.09
N ILE A 40 -14.35 -34.27 -10.28
CA ILE A 40 -14.08 -33.97 -8.87
C ILE A 40 -14.17 -35.26 -8.06
N ASN A 41 -13.02 -35.75 -7.59
CA ASN A 41 -12.93 -36.83 -6.64
C ASN A 41 -12.80 -36.27 -5.20
N LEU A 42 -13.91 -36.20 -4.46
CA LEU A 42 -13.94 -35.67 -3.09
C LEU A 42 -13.12 -36.50 -2.10
N LYS A 43 -13.16 -37.84 -2.19
CA LYS A 43 -12.36 -38.72 -1.34
C LYS A 43 -10.87 -38.40 -1.44
N ARG A 44 -10.39 -38.14 -2.66
CA ARG A 44 -9.00 -37.73 -2.89
C ARG A 44 -8.70 -36.35 -2.31
N LEU A 45 -9.60 -35.38 -2.47
CA LEU A 45 -9.38 -34.01 -1.97
C LEU A 45 -9.40 -33.94 -0.44
N LEU A 46 -10.22 -34.76 0.21
CA LEU A 46 -10.59 -34.58 1.61
C LEU A 46 -9.97 -35.60 2.57
N SER A 47 -9.17 -36.55 2.08
CA SER A 47 -8.57 -37.62 2.87
C SER A 47 -7.38 -37.18 3.73
N ASP A 48 -6.57 -36.25 3.22
CA ASP A 48 -5.41 -35.68 3.91
C ASP A 48 -5.56 -34.15 3.88
N ARG A 49 -5.86 -33.55 5.04
CA ARG A 49 -6.17 -32.12 5.18
C ARG A 49 -5.11 -31.44 6.06
N PRO A 50 -4.10 -30.80 5.45
CA PRO A 50 -3.05 -30.10 6.20
C PRO A 50 -3.56 -28.99 7.13
N THR A 51 -4.70 -28.39 6.80
CA THR A 51 -5.33 -27.30 7.56
C THR A 51 -6.86 -27.43 7.50
N PRO A 52 -7.60 -26.71 8.36
CA PRO A 52 -9.03 -26.48 8.14
C PRO A 52 -9.30 -25.86 6.77
N LEU A 53 -10.48 -26.13 6.19
CA LEU A 53 -10.81 -25.64 4.84
C LEU A 53 -12.21 -25.02 4.70
N VAL A 54 -12.30 -24.08 3.77
CA VAL A 54 -13.52 -23.60 3.13
C VAL A 54 -13.68 -24.30 1.80
N PHE A 55 -14.74 -25.10 1.67
CA PHE A 55 -15.07 -25.80 0.44
C PHE A 55 -15.96 -24.92 -0.43
N THR A 56 -15.47 -24.57 -1.63
CA THR A 56 -16.16 -23.66 -2.54
C THR A 56 -16.28 -24.27 -3.95
N ILE A 57 -17.51 -24.31 -4.49
CA ILE A 57 -17.76 -24.54 -5.91
C ILE A 57 -18.54 -23.34 -6.47
N ARG A 58 -17.81 -22.34 -6.94
CA ARG A 58 -18.39 -21.06 -7.38
C ARG A 58 -18.95 -21.15 -8.81
N ARG A 59 -20.15 -20.61 -9.03
CA ARG A 59 -20.77 -20.48 -10.37
C ARG A 59 -20.08 -19.40 -11.21
N GLY A 60 -20.13 -19.53 -12.54
CA GLY A 60 -19.59 -18.52 -13.46
C GLY A 60 -20.15 -17.10 -13.25
N ALA A 61 -21.46 -16.99 -12.99
CA ALA A 61 -22.12 -15.71 -12.72
C ALA A 61 -21.60 -15.00 -11.46
N ASP A 62 -21.06 -15.77 -10.50
CA ASP A 62 -20.51 -15.29 -9.23
C ASP A 62 -18.97 -15.26 -9.23
N GLY A 63 -18.33 -15.21 -10.41
CA GLY A 63 -16.87 -15.16 -10.56
C GLY A 63 -16.16 -16.51 -10.41
N GLY A 64 -16.91 -17.60 -10.59
CA GLY A 64 -16.43 -18.97 -10.56
C GLY A 64 -16.03 -19.55 -11.91
N LEU A 65 -15.54 -20.79 -11.88
CA LEU A 65 -15.19 -21.56 -13.07
C LEU A 65 -16.04 -22.84 -13.22
N TRP A 66 -17.12 -22.99 -12.45
CA TRP A 66 -17.99 -24.16 -12.55
C TRP A 66 -18.66 -24.23 -13.94
N ARG A 67 -18.55 -25.39 -14.59
CA ARG A 67 -19.06 -25.65 -15.94
C ARG A 67 -20.11 -26.77 -16.00
N GLY A 68 -20.38 -27.44 -14.88
CA GLY A 68 -21.39 -28.50 -14.80
C GLY A 68 -22.81 -27.95 -14.64
N ASN A 69 -23.80 -28.84 -14.59
CA ASN A 69 -25.16 -28.45 -14.22
C ASN A 69 -25.27 -28.19 -12.71
N GLU A 70 -26.36 -27.51 -12.31
CA GLU A 70 -26.56 -27.09 -10.92
C GLU A 70 -26.83 -28.28 -10.00
N GLU A 71 -27.57 -29.29 -10.45
CA GLU A 71 -27.87 -30.49 -9.65
C GLU A 71 -26.59 -31.22 -9.22
N LYS A 72 -25.63 -31.42 -10.14
CA LYS A 72 -24.32 -32.02 -9.84
C LYS A 72 -23.52 -31.14 -8.88
N ARG A 73 -23.62 -29.81 -9.00
CA ARG A 73 -22.95 -28.86 -8.09
C ARG A 73 -23.48 -29.02 -6.65
N LEU A 74 -24.80 -28.99 -6.49
CA LEU A 74 -25.46 -29.12 -5.19
C LEU A 74 -25.24 -30.50 -4.58
N LEU A 75 -25.18 -31.56 -5.39
CA LEU A 75 -24.82 -32.90 -4.93
C LEU A 75 -23.39 -32.93 -4.36
N LEU A 76 -22.41 -32.41 -5.08
CA LEU A 76 -21.01 -32.34 -4.61
C LEU A 76 -20.87 -31.52 -3.33
N ILE A 77 -21.62 -30.42 -3.21
CA ILE A 77 -21.67 -29.61 -1.98
C ILE A 77 -22.20 -30.45 -0.81
N ARG A 78 -23.31 -31.18 -0.99
CA ARG A 78 -23.88 -32.06 0.04
C ARG A 78 -22.92 -33.19 0.42
N GLU A 79 -22.27 -33.81 -0.55
CA GLU A 79 -21.26 -34.85 -0.32
C GLU A 79 -20.05 -34.31 0.46
N ALA A 80 -19.60 -33.08 0.17
CA ALA A 80 -18.52 -32.44 0.94
C ALA A 80 -18.93 -32.17 2.39
N ILE A 81 -20.17 -31.73 2.63
CA ILE A 81 -20.73 -31.56 3.97
C ILE A 81 -20.78 -32.90 4.71
N VAL A 82 -21.24 -33.98 4.07
CA VAL A 82 -21.25 -35.33 4.66
C VAL A 82 -19.83 -35.82 4.96
N ALA A 83 -18.86 -35.48 4.11
CA ALA A 83 -17.44 -35.73 4.35
C ALA A 83 -16.84 -34.85 5.47
N GLY A 84 -17.60 -33.95 6.07
CA GLY A 84 -17.21 -33.18 7.26
C GLY A 84 -16.18 -32.09 6.98
N VAL A 85 -16.32 -31.33 5.89
CA VAL A 85 -15.54 -30.10 5.69
C VAL A 85 -15.81 -29.07 6.80
N ASP A 86 -14.81 -28.26 7.18
CA ASP A 86 -14.94 -27.30 8.29
C ASP A 86 -15.94 -26.19 7.95
N TYR A 87 -15.80 -25.61 6.76
CA TYR A 87 -16.69 -24.61 6.20
C TYR A 87 -17.13 -25.00 4.78
N VAL A 88 -18.37 -24.67 4.46
CA VAL A 88 -18.90 -24.69 3.09
C VAL A 88 -19.34 -23.28 2.70
N ASP A 89 -18.92 -22.80 1.53
CA ASP A 89 -19.34 -21.50 1.00
C ASP A 89 -20.51 -21.69 0.03
N LEU A 90 -21.66 -21.09 0.36
CA LEU A 90 -22.93 -21.21 -0.35
C LEU A 90 -23.38 -19.83 -0.81
N GLU A 91 -23.77 -19.70 -2.07
CA GLU A 91 -24.39 -18.45 -2.55
C GLU A 91 -25.74 -18.22 -1.83
N VAL A 92 -26.05 -16.94 -1.54
CA VAL A 92 -27.21 -16.54 -0.73
C VAL A 92 -28.54 -17.08 -1.28
N ASP A 93 -28.68 -17.17 -2.60
CA ASP A 93 -29.87 -17.63 -3.29
C ASP A 93 -30.09 -19.15 -3.17
N ILE A 94 -29.03 -19.94 -3.01
CA ILE A 94 -29.13 -21.40 -2.86
C ILE A 94 -29.00 -21.89 -1.41
N ALA A 95 -28.52 -21.05 -0.49
CA ALA A 95 -28.16 -21.45 0.87
C ALA A 95 -29.30 -22.13 1.66
N ARG A 96 -30.57 -21.74 1.42
CA ARG A 96 -31.75 -22.36 2.05
C ARG A 96 -32.05 -23.77 1.53
N SER A 97 -31.65 -24.09 0.30
CA SER A 97 -31.90 -25.39 -0.34
C SER A 97 -30.92 -26.49 0.09
N ILE A 98 -29.87 -26.12 0.84
CA ILE A 98 -28.85 -27.03 1.36
C ILE A 98 -29.11 -27.29 2.85
N PRO A 99 -29.53 -28.51 3.22
CA PRO A 99 -29.73 -28.88 4.62
C PRO A 99 -28.45 -28.76 5.44
N ARG A 100 -28.58 -28.47 6.73
CA ARG A 100 -27.46 -28.58 7.68
C ARG A 100 -27.20 -30.04 7.99
N PHE A 101 -25.93 -30.40 8.13
CA PHE A 101 -25.52 -31.72 8.56
C PHE A 101 -24.16 -31.65 9.26
N GLY A 102 -23.98 -32.45 10.32
CA GLY A 102 -22.74 -32.52 11.07
C GLY A 102 -22.32 -31.19 11.72
N LYS A 103 -21.00 -30.97 11.81
CA LYS A 103 -20.38 -29.78 12.42
C LYS A 103 -19.96 -28.72 11.40
N THR A 104 -20.21 -28.94 10.10
CA THR A 104 -19.83 -28.03 9.03
C THR A 104 -20.53 -26.68 9.21
N LYS A 105 -19.75 -25.61 9.26
CA LYS A 105 -20.25 -24.24 9.30
C LYS A 105 -20.54 -23.76 7.88
N ARG A 106 -21.59 -22.95 7.70
CA ARG A 106 -21.92 -22.34 6.40
C ARG A 106 -21.47 -20.90 6.35
N ILE A 107 -20.71 -20.57 5.32
CA ILE A 107 -20.49 -19.21 4.86
C ILE A 107 -21.58 -18.94 3.83
N VAL A 108 -22.46 -17.98 4.10
CA VAL A 108 -23.46 -17.56 3.11
C VAL A 108 -22.94 -16.31 2.42
N SER A 109 -22.72 -16.42 1.12
CA SER A 109 -21.99 -15.42 0.36
C SER A 109 -22.80 -14.76 -0.74
N TYR A 110 -22.52 -13.49 -0.96
CA TYR A 110 -23.01 -12.71 -2.08
C TYR A 110 -21.84 -12.09 -2.84
N HIS A 111 -21.85 -12.25 -4.15
CA HIS A 111 -20.82 -11.74 -5.04
C HIS A 111 -21.43 -10.84 -6.10
N ASN A 112 -20.84 -9.67 -6.33
CA ASN A 112 -21.20 -8.83 -7.47
C ASN A 112 -19.94 -8.22 -8.09
N PHE A 113 -19.53 -8.75 -9.25
CA PHE A 113 -18.33 -8.30 -9.95
C PHE A 113 -18.51 -7.02 -10.76
N ARG A 114 -19.73 -6.47 -10.81
CA ARG A 114 -20.06 -5.28 -11.59
C ARG A 114 -20.19 -4.04 -10.73
N GLU A 115 -20.76 -4.14 -9.53
CA GLU A 115 -21.01 -3.00 -8.66
C GLU A 115 -21.24 -3.40 -7.20
N THR A 116 -21.45 -2.40 -6.34
CA THR A 116 -21.86 -2.56 -4.95
C THR A 116 -23.32 -2.12 -4.80
N PRO A 117 -24.26 -3.05 -4.52
CA PRO A 117 -25.66 -2.70 -4.28
C PRO A 117 -25.84 -1.63 -3.20
N GLU A 118 -26.91 -0.85 -3.32
CA GLU A 118 -27.27 0.18 -2.32
C GLU A 118 -27.67 -0.45 -0.98
N ASP A 119 -28.53 -1.47 -1.02
CA ASP A 119 -29.04 -2.13 0.18
C ASP A 119 -28.27 -3.42 0.49
N LEU A 120 -27.07 -3.27 1.04
CA LEU A 120 -26.29 -4.42 1.53
C LEU A 120 -26.90 -5.05 2.79
N ASP A 121 -27.65 -4.28 3.59
CA ASP A 121 -28.25 -4.76 4.83
C ASP A 121 -29.37 -5.78 4.55
N ALA A 122 -30.14 -5.61 3.46
CA ALA A 122 -31.08 -6.63 2.99
C ALA A 122 -30.38 -7.95 2.61
N ILE A 123 -29.19 -7.87 2.01
CA ILE A 123 -28.40 -9.07 1.64
C ILE A 123 -27.90 -9.77 2.92
N VAL A 124 -27.44 -9.02 3.92
CA VAL A 124 -27.08 -9.55 5.24
C VAL A 124 -28.30 -10.26 5.87
N ALA A 125 -29.47 -9.62 5.85
CA ALA A 125 -30.69 -10.20 6.41
C ALA A 125 -31.06 -11.52 5.74
N GLN A 126 -31.04 -11.58 4.40
CA GLN A 126 -31.28 -12.82 3.64
C GLN A 126 -30.30 -13.92 4.02
N ALA A 127 -29.02 -13.59 4.17
CA ALA A 127 -27.98 -14.53 4.58
C ALA A 127 -28.23 -15.07 6.02
N ARG A 128 -28.64 -14.19 6.95
CA ARG A 128 -29.01 -14.57 8.32
C ARG A 128 -30.22 -15.50 8.34
N GLU A 129 -31.27 -15.19 7.59
CA GLU A 129 -32.44 -16.05 7.45
C GLU A 129 -32.10 -17.41 6.80
N ALA A 130 -31.02 -17.48 6.01
CA ALA A 130 -30.45 -18.72 5.51
C ALA A 130 -29.55 -19.46 6.54
N ASN A 131 -29.62 -19.06 7.82
CA ASN A 131 -28.87 -19.63 8.95
C ASN A 131 -27.35 -19.56 8.80
N ALA A 132 -26.83 -18.46 8.26
CA ALA A 132 -25.39 -18.22 8.13
C ALA A 132 -24.64 -18.34 9.46
N ASP A 133 -23.55 -19.10 9.49
CA ASP A 133 -22.58 -19.04 10.60
C ASP A 133 -21.61 -17.86 10.38
N ILE A 134 -21.35 -17.53 9.11
CA ILE A 134 -20.58 -16.38 8.65
C ILE A 134 -21.28 -15.79 7.42
N VAL A 135 -21.44 -14.47 7.37
CA VAL A 135 -21.90 -13.75 6.17
C VAL A 135 -20.68 -13.28 5.38
N LYS A 136 -20.72 -13.37 4.04
CA LYS A 136 -19.65 -12.89 3.16
C LYS A 136 -20.22 -12.01 2.04
N ILE A 137 -19.81 -10.76 1.98
CA ILE A 137 -20.20 -9.81 0.93
C ILE A 137 -18.94 -9.43 0.15
N ALA A 138 -18.93 -9.71 -1.14
CA ALA A 138 -17.83 -9.36 -2.03
C ALA A 138 -18.35 -8.63 -3.28
N THR A 139 -18.15 -7.32 -3.36
CA THR A 139 -18.74 -6.49 -4.43
C THR A 139 -17.71 -5.56 -5.07
N MET A 140 -17.90 -5.18 -6.33
CA MET A 140 -17.00 -4.29 -7.04
C MET A 140 -17.21 -2.85 -6.60
N ALA A 141 -16.16 -2.21 -6.06
CA ALA A 141 -16.19 -0.80 -5.72
C ALA A 141 -15.82 0.06 -6.94
N LYS A 142 -16.75 0.92 -7.36
CA LYS A 142 -16.55 1.97 -8.37
C LYS A 142 -16.18 3.30 -7.71
N THR A 143 -16.54 3.49 -6.45
CA THR A 143 -16.23 4.69 -5.66
C THR A 143 -15.66 4.33 -4.28
N VAL A 144 -15.05 5.30 -3.60
CA VAL A 144 -14.65 5.15 -2.19
C VAL A 144 -15.86 4.91 -1.29
N SER A 145 -17.01 5.49 -1.63
CA SER A 145 -18.27 5.28 -0.90
C SER A 145 -18.73 3.82 -0.96
N ASP A 146 -18.65 3.20 -2.13
CA ASP A 146 -18.96 1.78 -2.30
C ASP A 146 -18.11 0.92 -1.36
N ALA A 147 -16.79 1.17 -1.35
CA ALA A 147 -15.85 0.42 -0.51
C ALA A 147 -16.10 0.66 0.99
N SER A 148 -16.38 1.90 1.37
CA SER A 148 -16.75 2.28 2.74
C SER A 148 -18.01 1.54 3.18
N ARG A 149 -19.08 1.57 2.36
CA ARG A 149 -20.36 0.90 2.62
C ARG A 149 -20.20 -0.60 2.83
N VAL A 150 -19.39 -1.28 2.01
CA VAL A 150 -19.12 -2.72 2.19
C VAL A 150 -18.50 -3.02 3.54
N LEU A 151 -17.47 -2.26 3.94
CA LEU A 151 -16.79 -2.49 5.20
C LEU A 151 -17.64 -2.09 6.40
N GLU A 152 -18.37 -0.97 6.31
CA GLU A 152 -19.25 -0.46 7.36
C GLU A 152 -20.42 -1.41 7.62
N THR A 153 -21.09 -1.91 6.56
CA THR A 153 -22.13 -2.93 6.70
C THR A 153 -21.57 -4.20 7.36
N ALA A 154 -20.37 -4.64 6.97
CA ALA A 154 -19.74 -5.79 7.61
C ALA A 154 -19.39 -5.53 9.08
N ALA A 155 -18.94 -4.33 9.42
CA ALA A 155 -18.65 -3.91 10.79
C ALA A 155 -19.92 -3.98 11.67
N ARG A 156 -21.01 -3.34 11.23
CA ARG A 156 -22.31 -3.36 11.94
C ARG A 156 -22.85 -4.78 12.08
N SER A 157 -22.85 -5.54 10.99
CA SER A 157 -23.38 -6.91 10.98
C SER A 157 -22.62 -7.85 11.92
N SER A 158 -21.30 -7.65 12.06
CA SER A 158 -20.41 -8.46 12.91
C SER A 158 -20.76 -8.45 14.40
N GLU A 159 -21.57 -7.50 14.86
CA GLU A 159 -22.13 -7.51 16.23
C GLU A 159 -23.13 -8.65 16.45
N SER A 160 -23.79 -9.13 15.38
CA SER A 160 -24.83 -10.16 15.44
C SER A 160 -24.43 -11.47 14.78
N VAL A 161 -23.69 -11.40 13.67
CA VAL A 161 -23.18 -12.56 12.93
C VAL A 161 -21.82 -12.19 12.33
N PRO A 162 -20.75 -13.00 12.54
CA PRO A 162 -19.45 -12.69 11.96
C PRO A 162 -19.55 -12.43 10.46
N THR A 163 -19.11 -11.26 10.01
CA THR A 163 -19.31 -10.82 8.62
C THR A 163 -18.00 -10.42 7.96
N ILE A 164 -17.79 -10.94 6.75
CA ILE A 164 -16.64 -10.64 5.90
C ILE A 164 -17.11 -9.68 4.80
N GLY A 165 -16.69 -8.42 4.86
CA GLY A 165 -16.92 -7.42 3.80
C GLY A 165 -15.67 -7.20 2.96
N LEU A 166 -15.77 -7.44 1.64
CA LEU A 166 -14.66 -7.29 0.70
C LEU A 166 -15.09 -6.44 -0.49
N ALA A 167 -14.65 -5.20 -0.51
CA ALA A 167 -14.74 -4.39 -1.71
C ALA A 167 -13.65 -4.85 -2.69
N MET A 168 -14.07 -5.33 -3.87
CA MET A 168 -13.20 -5.71 -4.97
C MET A 168 -12.72 -4.47 -5.73
N GLY A 169 -11.53 -4.60 -6.32
CA GLY A 169 -10.88 -3.54 -7.06
C GLY A 169 -9.91 -2.72 -6.20
N PRO A 170 -9.17 -1.78 -6.82
CA PRO A 170 -8.11 -1.04 -6.14
C PRO A 170 -8.63 -0.08 -5.05
N LEU A 171 -9.87 0.42 -5.19
CA LEU A 171 -10.53 1.26 -4.18
C LEU A 171 -10.85 0.47 -2.90
N GLY A 172 -11.03 -0.84 -3.00
CA GLY A 172 -11.48 -1.70 -1.91
C GLY A 172 -10.37 -2.39 -1.11
N VAL A 173 -9.10 -2.20 -1.45
CA VAL A 173 -7.97 -2.91 -0.83
C VAL A 173 -7.96 -2.78 0.70
N PHE A 174 -8.26 -1.59 1.22
CA PHE A 174 -8.29 -1.36 2.68
C PHE A 174 -9.33 -2.23 3.41
N THR A 175 -10.44 -2.60 2.75
CA THR A 175 -11.48 -3.45 3.35
C THR A 175 -10.97 -4.85 3.68
N ARG A 176 -10.03 -5.36 2.85
CA ARG A 176 -9.40 -6.68 3.04
C ARG A 176 -8.44 -6.72 4.22
N ILE A 177 -7.97 -5.56 4.67
CA ILE A 177 -7.04 -5.40 5.79
C ILE A 177 -7.82 -5.04 7.06
N LEU A 178 -8.61 -3.96 6.99
CA LEU A 178 -9.32 -3.42 8.15
C LEU A 178 -10.52 -4.26 8.60
N GLY A 179 -11.02 -5.18 7.77
CA GLY A 179 -12.09 -6.09 8.17
C GLY A 179 -11.84 -6.76 9.52
N ARG A 180 -10.59 -7.10 9.85
CA ARG A 180 -10.23 -7.70 11.15
C ARG A 180 -10.47 -6.78 12.34
N LYS A 181 -10.15 -5.49 12.21
CA LYS A 181 -10.43 -4.49 13.26
C LYS A 181 -11.93 -4.42 13.53
N TYR A 182 -12.73 -4.60 12.48
CA TYR A 182 -14.19 -4.48 12.51
C TYR A 182 -14.92 -5.83 12.56
N GLY A 183 -14.31 -6.87 13.15
CA GLY A 183 -15.01 -8.11 13.51
C GLY A 183 -15.03 -9.22 12.46
N ALA A 184 -14.42 -9.02 11.28
CA ALA A 184 -14.31 -10.11 10.31
C ALA A 184 -13.46 -11.26 10.88
N PRO A 185 -13.93 -12.53 10.82
CA PRO A 185 -13.22 -13.67 11.40
C PRO A 185 -11.90 -13.99 10.66
N PHE A 186 -11.88 -13.73 9.35
CA PHE A 186 -10.71 -13.84 8.49
C PHE A 186 -10.87 -13.02 7.21
N THR A 187 -9.77 -12.83 6.49
CA THR A 187 -9.74 -12.27 5.13
C THR A 187 -9.25 -13.32 4.13
N TYR A 188 -9.45 -13.08 2.84
CA TYR A 188 -9.01 -13.97 1.77
C TYR A 188 -7.74 -13.45 1.12
N ALA A 189 -6.78 -14.36 0.88
CA ALA A 189 -5.46 -14.05 0.33
C ALA A 189 -5.09 -14.99 -0.83
N GLY A 190 -4.42 -14.46 -1.85
CA GLY A 190 -3.82 -15.28 -2.91
C GLY A 190 -2.52 -15.92 -2.45
N PHE A 191 -2.21 -17.13 -2.91
CA PHE A 191 -0.93 -17.79 -2.61
C PHE A 191 0.08 -17.65 -3.74
N ASN A 192 -0.35 -17.91 -4.98
CA ASN A 192 0.47 -17.77 -6.17
C ASN A 192 0.21 -16.38 -6.80
N PRO A 193 1.25 -15.53 -6.96
CA PRO A 193 1.11 -14.20 -7.57
C PRO A 193 0.52 -14.21 -8.99
N GLU A 194 0.75 -15.27 -9.75
CA GLU A 194 0.22 -15.43 -11.12
C GLU A 194 -1.28 -15.79 -11.13
N ARG A 195 -1.88 -16.04 -9.96
CA ARG A 195 -3.28 -16.45 -9.82
C ARG A 195 -4.02 -15.59 -8.83
N THR A 196 -4.78 -14.66 -9.38
CA THR A 196 -5.70 -13.80 -8.63
C THR A 196 -7.14 -14.29 -8.80
N PHE A 197 -7.85 -14.50 -7.69
CA PHE A 197 -9.25 -14.97 -7.71
C PHE A 197 -10.28 -13.84 -7.61
N ALA A 198 -9.85 -12.64 -7.19
CA ALA A 198 -10.70 -11.47 -7.09
C ALA A 198 -9.87 -10.18 -7.27
N PRO A 199 -10.40 -9.14 -7.94
CA PRO A 199 -9.71 -7.86 -8.07
C PRO A 199 -9.37 -7.25 -6.69
N GLY A 200 -8.14 -6.74 -6.58
CA GLY A 200 -7.60 -6.15 -5.34
C GLY A 200 -7.26 -7.15 -4.24
N MET A 201 -7.23 -8.45 -4.54
CA MET A 201 -6.82 -9.49 -3.58
C MET A 201 -5.31 -9.38 -3.29
N LEU A 202 -4.97 -9.31 -2.00
CA LEU A 202 -3.59 -9.29 -1.53
C LEU A 202 -3.02 -10.70 -1.46
N SER A 203 -1.71 -10.82 -1.58
CA SER A 203 -1.04 -12.10 -1.34
C SER A 203 -1.01 -12.46 0.15
N PHE A 204 -0.85 -13.75 0.43
CA PHE A 204 -0.67 -14.27 1.78
C PHE A 204 0.57 -13.65 2.45
N ASP A 205 1.66 -13.51 1.69
CA ASP A 205 2.90 -12.91 2.19
C ASP A 205 2.71 -11.43 2.56
N GLU A 206 2.03 -10.64 1.72
CA GLU A 206 1.75 -9.23 2.03
C GLU A 206 0.90 -9.08 3.30
N LEU A 207 -0.20 -9.83 3.41
CA LEU A 207 -1.05 -9.77 4.61
C LEU A 207 -0.30 -10.19 5.87
N ARG A 208 0.55 -11.21 5.78
CA ARG A 208 1.32 -11.73 6.91
C ARG A 208 2.49 -10.81 7.29
N ARG A 209 3.28 -10.34 6.32
CA ARG A 209 4.53 -9.62 6.56
C ARG A 209 4.37 -8.10 6.53
N ASP A 210 3.65 -7.56 5.55
CA ASP A 210 3.56 -6.11 5.33
C ASP A 210 2.43 -5.47 6.14
N TYR A 211 1.37 -6.22 6.47
CA TYR A 211 0.26 -5.73 7.31
C TYR A 211 0.19 -6.38 8.68
N ALA A 212 1.03 -7.39 8.94
CA ALA A 212 1.00 -8.19 10.16
C ALA A 212 -0.43 -8.55 10.60
N TYR A 213 -1.27 -8.98 9.64
CA TYR A 213 -2.73 -8.98 9.75
C TYR A 213 -3.24 -9.59 11.06
N ASN A 214 -2.67 -10.70 11.52
CA ASN A 214 -3.10 -11.36 12.75
C ASN A 214 -2.91 -10.51 14.03
N ARG A 215 -2.07 -9.46 14.02
CA ARG A 215 -1.89 -8.49 15.11
C ARG A 215 -2.93 -7.37 15.13
N ILE A 216 -3.70 -7.18 14.05
CA ILE A 216 -4.77 -6.18 14.02
C ILE A 216 -5.87 -6.61 15.01
N THR A 217 -6.31 -5.67 15.83
CA THR A 217 -7.36 -5.85 16.85
C THR A 217 -8.37 -4.72 16.75
N LYS A 218 -9.49 -4.83 17.48
CA LYS A 218 -10.50 -3.75 17.56
C LYS A 218 -9.91 -2.43 18.07
N ASP A 219 -8.90 -2.49 18.92
CA ASP A 219 -8.25 -1.33 19.54
C ASP A 219 -7.11 -0.74 18.69
N SER A 220 -6.79 -1.37 17.55
CA SER A 220 -5.74 -0.88 16.65
C SER A 220 -6.08 0.50 16.08
N LEU A 221 -5.19 1.47 16.23
CA LEU A 221 -5.28 2.78 15.58
C LEU A 221 -5.07 2.65 14.07
N VAL A 222 -5.76 3.48 13.28
CA VAL A 222 -5.69 3.41 11.81
C VAL A 222 -4.93 4.62 11.27
N TYR A 223 -3.90 4.34 10.49
CA TYR A 223 -3.13 5.32 9.71
C TYR A 223 -3.24 4.96 8.23
N ALA A 224 -3.05 5.93 7.34
CA ALA A 224 -3.15 5.64 5.92
C ALA A 224 -2.25 6.50 5.04
N VAL A 225 -1.93 5.98 3.85
CA VAL A 225 -1.42 6.80 2.75
C VAL A 225 -2.54 7.04 1.74
N ILE A 226 -2.75 8.30 1.37
CA ILE A 226 -3.73 8.71 0.35
C ILE A 226 -3.03 9.16 -0.92
N GLY A 227 -3.54 8.74 -2.09
CA GLY A 227 -2.94 9.07 -3.39
C GLY A 227 -3.71 8.49 -4.57
N ASP A 228 -3.31 8.91 -5.77
CA ASP A 228 -3.77 8.37 -7.06
C ASP A 228 -2.67 8.53 -8.12
N PRO A 229 -1.99 7.43 -8.54
CA PRO A 229 -2.14 6.05 -8.07
C PRO A 229 -1.52 5.80 -6.69
N ILE A 230 -1.90 4.70 -6.03
CA ILE A 230 -1.35 4.31 -4.70
C ILE A 230 -0.83 2.87 -4.60
N ALA A 231 -1.04 2.04 -5.63
CA ALA A 231 -0.76 0.60 -5.58
C ALA A 231 0.73 0.26 -5.28
N HIS A 232 1.66 1.11 -5.73
CA HIS A 232 3.10 0.91 -5.55
C HIS A 232 3.67 1.60 -4.30
N SER A 233 2.83 2.17 -3.44
CA SER A 233 3.33 2.84 -2.24
C SER A 233 4.00 1.85 -1.31
N LEU A 234 5.25 2.14 -0.94
CA LEU A 234 6.01 1.37 0.06
C LEU A 234 5.64 1.77 1.51
N SER A 235 4.87 2.83 1.68
CA SER A 235 4.53 3.39 3.00
C SER A 235 3.84 2.38 3.93
N PRO A 236 2.87 1.54 3.47
CA PRO A 236 2.27 0.54 4.33
C PRO A 236 3.30 -0.47 4.88
N ALA A 237 4.19 -0.99 4.03
CA ALA A 237 5.20 -1.96 4.47
C ALA A 237 6.15 -1.35 5.51
N VAL A 238 6.56 -0.10 5.30
CA VAL A 238 7.50 0.60 6.18
C VAL A 238 6.88 0.97 7.54
N HIS A 239 5.70 1.59 7.54
CA HIS A 239 5.05 2.00 8.78
C HIS A 239 4.56 0.80 9.62
N ASN A 240 4.01 -0.24 8.99
CA ASN A 240 3.60 -1.44 9.72
C ASN A 240 4.79 -2.21 10.31
N ALA A 241 5.93 -2.25 9.61
CA ALA A 241 7.15 -2.84 10.17
C ALA A 241 7.62 -2.07 11.42
N ALA A 242 7.55 -0.73 11.38
CA ALA A 242 7.87 0.11 12.53
C ALA A 242 6.87 -0.08 13.69
N PHE A 243 5.56 -0.12 13.42
CA PHE A 243 4.53 -0.43 14.43
C PHE A 243 4.76 -1.81 15.06
N GLN A 244 5.09 -2.82 14.26
CA GLN A 244 5.39 -4.17 14.75
C GLN A 244 6.61 -4.17 15.66
N LYS A 245 7.70 -3.50 15.25
CA LYS A 245 8.95 -3.42 16.01
C LYS A 245 8.73 -2.79 17.39
N LEU A 246 7.93 -1.74 17.47
CA LEU A 246 7.64 -1.03 18.72
C LEU A 246 6.43 -1.59 19.50
N GLY A 247 5.79 -2.66 19.00
CA GLY A 247 4.65 -3.27 19.67
C GLY A 247 3.39 -2.38 19.70
N LEU A 248 3.26 -1.42 18.78
CA LEU A 248 2.13 -0.49 18.75
C LEU A 248 0.89 -1.18 18.17
N HIS A 249 -0.26 -0.98 18.82
CA HIS A 249 -1.56 -1.39 18.31
C HIS A 249 -2.01 -0.41 17.22
N ALA A 250 -1.41 -0.52 16.04
CA ALA A 250 -1.69 0.33 14.90
C ALA A 250 -1.60 -0.45 13.58
N VAL A 251 -2.31 0.02 12.57
CA VAL A 251 -2.26 -0.49 11.21
C VAL A 251 -2.20 0.68 10.23
N TYR A 252 -1.33 0.55 9.23
CA TYR A 252 -1.15 1.49 8.15
C TYR A 252 -1.69 0.89 6.85
N VAL A 253 -2.64 1.59 6.19
CA VAL A 253 -3.30 1.07 4.97
C VAL A 253 -3.19 2.02 3.77
N PRO A 254 -3.20 1.52 2.52
CA PRO A 254 -3.35 2.35 1.35
C PRO A 254 -4.82 2.73 1.13
N LEU A 255 -5.08 4.00 0.83
CA LEU A 255 -6.38 4.51 0.43
C LEU A 255 -6.25 5.18 -0.96
N LEU A 256 -6.76 4.50 -1.98
CA LEU A 256 -6.86 5.09 -3.32
C LEU A 256 -7.98 6.12 -3.31
N ILE A 257 -7.63 7.39 -3.49
CA ILE A 257 -8.59 8.48 -3.54
C ILE A 257 -8.41 9.16 -4.89
N PRO A 258 -9.39 9.09 -5.81
CA PRO A 258 -9.27 9.73 -7.10
C PRO A 258 -9.07 11.24 -7.01
N SER A 259 -8.34 11.82 -7.98
CA SER A 259 -8.21 13.28 -8.10
C SER A 259 -9.58 13.98 -8.08
N GLY A 260 -9.68 15.11 -7.37
CA GLY A 260 -10.93 15.86 -7.22
C GLY A 260 -11.99 15.23 -6.28
N LYS A 261 -11.71 14.08 -5.67
CA LYS A 261 -12.61 13.39 -4.73
C LYS A 261 -12.12 13.36 -3.28
N LEU A 262 -11.08 14.13 -2.95
CA LEU A 262 -10.41 14.08 -1.64
C LEU A 262 -11.35 14.31 -0.46
N ARG A 263 -11.97 15.51 -0.38
CA ARG A 263 -12.88 15.87 0.71
C ARG A 263 -14.04 14.88 0.87
N PRO A 264 -14.87 14.58 -0.15
CA PRO A 264 -15.98 13.65 0.02
C PRO A 264 -15.54 12.23 0.38
N SER A 265 -14.35 11.79 -0.07
CA SER A 265 -13.80 10.48 0.31
C SER A 265 -13.41 10.44 1.80
N LEU A 266 -12.75 11.48 2.31
CA LEU A 266 -12.37 11.56 3.73
C LEU A 266 -13.59 11.69 4.65
N GLU A 267 -14.62 12.43 4.22
CA GLU A 267 -15.91 12.50 4.94
C GLU A 267 -16.57 11.12 5.03
N THR A 268 -16.62 10.39 3.90
CA THR A 268 -17.18 9.04 3.83
C THR A 268 -16.40 8.00 4.64
N LEU A 269 -15.10 8.24 4.86
CA LEU A 269 -14.22 7.36 5.64
C LEU A 269 -14.00 7.84 7.07
N SER A 270 -14.71 8.89 7.52
CA SER A 270 -14.53 9.48 8.86
C SER A 270 -14.73 8.48 10.00
N TRP A 271 -15.63 7.51 9.83
CA TRP A 271 -15.90 6.43 10.78
C TRP A 271 -14.70 5.47 10.98
N LEU A 272 -13.70 5.50 10.08
CA LEU A 272 -12.45 4.75 10.28
C LEU A 272 -11.57 5.30 11.42
N ASP A 273 -11.87 6.52 11.90
CA ASP A 273 -11.15 7.18 13.00
C ASP A 273 -9.63 7.25 12.74
N LEU A 274 -9.29 7.78 11.56
CA LEU A 274 -7.91 7.94 11.10
C LEU A 274 -7.13 8.84 12.04
N ARG A 275 -5.93 8.39 12.46
CA ARG A 275 -5.03 9.11 13.39
C ARG A 275 -3.92 9.87 12.69
N GLY A 276 -3.62 9.52 11.44
CA GLY A 276 -2.68 10.25 10.62
C GLY A 276 -2.66 9.77 9.18
N LEU A 277 -2.24 10.66 8.30
CA LEU A 277 -2.21 10.44 6.86
C LEU A 277 -0.85 10.82 6.28
N SER A 278 -0.25 9.96 5.48
CA SER A 278 0.70 10.40 4.47
C SER A 278 -0.05 10.77 3.21
N VAL A 279 0.29 11.92 2.63
CA VAL A 279 -0.40 12.50 1.47
C VAL A 279 0.58 12.53 0.30
N THR A 280 0.23 11.82 -0.78
CA THR A 280 0.99 11.83 -2.03
C THR A 280 0.18 12.44 -3.17
N ILE A 281 0.76 12.46 -4.37
CA ILE A 281 0.14 12.98 -5.59
C ILE A 281 -1.25 12.34 -5.78
N PRO A 282 -2.27 13.12 -6.19
CA PRO A 282 -2.28 14.56 -6.46
C PRO A 282 -2.72 15.42 -5.25
N HIS A 283 -2.79 14.85 -4.04
CA HIS A 283 -3.53 15.43 -2.92
C HIS A 283 -2.74 16.40 -2.04
N LYS A 284 -1.43 16.56 -2.26
CA LYS A 284 -0.56 17.37 -1.40
C LYS A 284 -1.01 18.84 -1.28
N GLU A 285 -1.59 19.40 -2.34
CA GLU A 285 -2.15 20.76 -2.35
C GLU A 285 -3.64 20.74 -1.97
N ALA A 286 -4.38 19.75 -2.47
CA ALA A 286 -5.82 19.63 -2.26
C ALA A 286 -6.22 19.41 -0.78
N ILE A 287 -5.31 18.89 0.05
CA ILE A 287 -5.56 18.68 1.48
C ILE A 287 -5.52 19.98 2.29
N LEU A 288 -4.83 21.02 1.80
CA LEU A 288 -4.59 22.25 2.57
C LEU A 288 -5.86 22.93 3.12
N PRO A 289 -6.96 23.07 2.35
CA PRO A 289 -8.18 23.70 2.86
C PRO A 289 -8.89 22.90 3.97
N MET A 290 -8.42 21.70 4.29
CA MET A 290 -8.95 20.85 5.36
C MET A 290 -8.10 20.92 6.64
N LEU A 291 -6.94 21.59 6.60
CA LEU A 291 -6.01 21.67 7.72
C LEU A 291 -6.34 22.87 8.61
N LYS A 292 -6.37 22.64 9.92
CA LYS A 292 -6.58 23.70 10.92
C LYS A 292 -5.26 24.36 11.33
N GLN A 293 -4.18 23.59 11.28
CA GLN A 293 -2.82 24.03 11.60
C GLN A 293 -1.86 23.48 10.56
N VAL A 294 -0.78 24.20 10.30
CA VAL A 294 0.26 23.81 9.35
C VAL A 294 1.62 24.23 9.89
N ASP A 295 2.66 23.44 9.62
CA ASP A 295 4.03 23.89 9.88
C ASP A 295 4.48 24.95 8.86
N GLY A 296 5.57 25.63 9.18
CA GLY A 296 6.11 26.69 8.31
C GLY A 296 6.58 26.19 6.94
N ALA A 297 6.90 24.90 6.78
CA ALA A 297 7.27 24.34 5.49
C ALA A 297 6.04 24.21 4.58
N VAL A 298 4.91 23.73 5.12
CA VAL A 298 3.63 23.64 4.41
C VAL A 298 3.12 25.02 3.99
N GLU A 299 3.18 26.02 4.87
CA GLU A 299 2.73 27.39 4.57
C GLU A 299 3.43 27.98 3.34
N ARG A 300 4.72 27.69 3.19
CA ARG A 300 5.58 28.28 2.17
C ARG A 300 5.60 27.48 0.88
N LEU A 301 5.63 26.15 0.98
CA LEU A 301 5.63 25.27 -0.19
C LEU A 301 4.23 25.06 -0.77
N LYS A 302 3.17 25.43 -0.04
CA LYS A 302 1.77 25.15 -0.40
C LYS A 302 1.56 23.66 -0.73
N ALA A 303 2.23 22.79 0.01
CA ALA A 303 2.13 21.35 -0.14
C ALA A 303 2.30 20.66 1.22
N CYS A 304 1.41 19.73 1.53
CA CYS A 304 1.40 18.94 2.75
C CYS A 304 1.49 17.46 2.39
N ASN A 305 2.49 16.76 2.93
CA ASN A 305 2.65 15.31 2.71
C ASN A 305 2.30 14.48 3.95
N THR A 306 2.00 15.12 5.08
CA THR A 306 1.81 14.44 6.36
C THR A 306 0.74 15.17 7.16
N VAL A 307 -0.28 14.46 7.63
CA VAL A 307 -1.32 15.02 8.49
C VAL A 307 -1.37 14.23 9.78
N VAL A 308 -1.27 14.92 10.90
CA VAL A 308 -1.53 14.35 12.23
C VAL A 308 -2.94 14.76 12.66
N ILE A 309 -3.72 13.79 13.13
CA ILE A 309 -5.10 14.02 13.58
C ILE A 309 -5.16 13.77 15.07
N LYS A 310 -5.28 14.84 15.85
CA LYS A 310 -5.36 14.79 17.32
C LYS A 310 -6.56 15.59 17.81
N ASP A 311 -7.43 14.97 18.60
CA ASP A 311 -8.63 15.62 19.16
C ASP A 311 -9.50 16.32 18.08
N GLY A 312 -9.59 15.68 16.90
CA GLY A 312 -10.32 16.21 15.72
C GLY A 312 -9.59 17.35 14.99
N VAL A 313 -8.43 17.79 15.46
CA VAL A 313 -7.61 18.83 14.81
C VAL A 313 -6.66 18.18 13.80
N TRP A 314 -6.74 18.64 12.56
CA TRP A 314 -5.88 18.22 11.46
C TRP A 314 -4.70 19.19 11.34
N THR A 315 -3.50 18.71 11.65
CA THR A 315 -2.25 19.47 11.57
C THR A 315 -1.39 18.94 10.43
N GLY A 316 -1.06 19.80 9.48
CA GLY A 316 -0.25 19.45 8.32
C GLY A 316 1.24 19.70 8.48
N HIS A 317 2.03 18.79 7.94
CA HIS A 317 3.48 18.85 7.91
C HIS A 317 4.03 18.52 6.52
N ASN A 318 5.26 18.94 6.26
CA ASN A 318 6.00 18.58 5.05
C ASN A 318 7.31 17.86 5.40
N THR A 319 7.24 16.54 5.60
CA THR A 319 8.42 15.72 5.91
C THR A 319 9.31 15.47 4.71
N ASP A 320 8.84 15.65 3.47
CA ASP A 320 9.68 15.58 2.26
C ASP A 320 10.76 16.68 2.30
N TYR A 321 10.36 17.91 2.65
CA TYR A 321 11.25 19.04 2.83
C TYR A 321 12.33 18.77 3.89
N HIS A 322 11.90 18.34 5.08
CA HIS A 322 12.82 18.05 6.18
C HIS A 322 13.74 16.87 5.87
N ALA A 323 13.24 15.84 5.18
CA ALA A 323 14.03 14.68 4.82
C ALA A 323 15.10 15.02 3.80
N ALA A 324 14.77 15.76 2.75
CA ALA A 324 15.73 16.11 1.72
C ALA A 324 16.87 16.99 2.25
N LEU A 325 16.56 17.95 3.13
CA LEU A 325 17.60 18.76 3.77
C LEU A 325 18.44 17.94 4.73
N GLY A 326 17.80 17.11 5.57
CA GLY A 326 18.52 16.30 6.55
C GLY A 326 19.52 15.34 5.92
N VAL A 327 19.17 14.68 4.81
CA VAL A 327 20.14 13.79 4.12
C VAL A 327 21.29 14.57 3.49
N LEU A 328 21.06 15.80 3.02
CA LEU A 328 22.11 16.65 2.45
C LEU A 328 23.04 17.22 3.53
N GLU A 329 22.49 17.64 4.67
CA GLU A 329 23.24 18.13 5.85
C GLU A 329 24.19 17.04 6.38
N GLU A 330 23.69 15.81 6.53
CA GLU A 330 24.53 14.66 6.90
C GLU A 330 25.54 14.29 5.81
N ALA A 331 25.18 14.45 4.55
CA ALA A 331 26.10 14.20 3.43
C ALA A 331 27.31 15.15 3.49
N VAL A 332 27.11 16.42 3.83
CA VAL A 332 28.22 17.37 3.95
C VAL A 332 28.90 17.38 5.34
N GLY A 333 28.49 16.48 6.25
CA GLY A 333 29.14 16.27 7.54
C GLY A 333 28.59 17.12 8.70
N GLY A 334 27.41 17.72 8.55
CA GLY A 334 26.71 18.42 9.63
C GLY A 334 25.62 17.58 10.28
N SER A 335 24.92 18.18 11.25
CA SER A 335 23.74 17.59 11.88
C SER A 335 22.45 18.19 11.32
N PRO A 336 21.41 17.38 11.09
CA PRO A 336 20.14 17.89 10.60
C PRO A 336 19.52 18.91 11.56
N GLY A 337 19.07 20.04 11.03
CA GLY A 337 18.33 21.03 11.84
C GLY A 337 19.17 22.07 12.59
N ASP A 338 20.51 22.03 12.49
CA ASP A 338 21.38 23.02 13.14
C ASP A 338 21.05 24.46 12.71
N GLU A 339 21.14 25.41 13.66
CA GLU A 339 20.91 26.85 13.41
C GLU A 339 21.95 27.40 12.43
N ASN A 340 23.21 27.00 12.61
CA ASN A 340 24.31 27.29 11.69
C ASN A 340 24.39 26.19 10.62
N SER A 341 23.63 26.38 9.56
CA SER A 341 23.56 25.44 8.44
C SER A 341 24.93 25.18 7.80
N VAL A 342 25.35 23.92 7.76
CA VAL A 342 26.55 23.46 7.02
C VAL A 342 26.43 23.60 5.50
N LEU A 343 25.25 23.98 5.01
CA LEU A 343 24.96 24.23 3.61
C LEU A 343 25.20 25.69 3.20
N VAL A 344 25.52 26.58 4.14
CA VAL A 344 25.86 27.98 3.84
C VAL A 344 27.02 28.02 2.83
N ASP A 345 26.88 28.87 1.82
CA ASP A 345 27.83 29.10 0.71
C ASP A 345 28.13 27.89 -0.21
N LYS A 346 27.58 26.70 0.08
CA LYS A 346 27.69 25.54 -0.81
C LYS A 346 27.02 25.82 -2.14
N GLN A 347 27.71 25.51 -3.23
CA GLN A 347 27.17 25.64 -4.58
C GLN A 347 26.40 24.37 -4.95
N VAL A 348 25.11 24.50 -5.24
CA VAL A 348 24.23 23.37 -5.56
C VAL A 348 23.69 23.49 -6.97
N LEU A 349 23.82 22.43 -7.77
CA LEU A 349 23.15 22.32 -9.06
C LEU A 349 22.04 21.28 -8.98
N ILE A 350 20.81 21.68 -9.31
CA ILE A 350 19.64 20.82 -9.33
C ILE A 350 19.20 20.60 -10.77
N LEU A 351 19.15 19.32 -11.16
CA LEU A 351 18.65 18.85 -12.44
C LEU A 351 17.14 18.57 -12.28
N GLY A 352 16.30 19.31 -13.00
CA GLY A 352 14.86 19.17 -13.00
C GLY A 352 14.12 20.34 -12.35
N ALA A 353 12.88 20.55 -12.81
CA ALA A 353 11.96 21.59 -12.32
C ALA A 353 10.62 20.99 -11.85
N GLY A 354 10.65 19.76 -11.32
CA GLY A 354 9.50 19.04 -10.77
C GLY A 354 9.21 19.39 -9.30
N GLY A 355 8.15 18.84 -8.71
CA GLY A 355 7.73 19.15 -7.33
C GLY A 355 8.80 18.84 -6.27
N VAL A 356 9.51 17.72 -6.41
CA VAL A 356 10.62 17.35 -5.51
C VAL A 356 11.79 18.33 -5.67
N ALA A 357 12.23 18.59 -6.92
CA ALA A 357 13.29 19.56 -7.19
C ALA A 357 12.97 20.97 -6.64
N ARG A 358 11.72 21.44 -6.80
CA ARG A 358 11.25 22.71 -6.23
C ARG A 358 11.36 22.74 -4.70
N THR A 359 10.92 21.66 -4.04
CA THR A 359 10.98 21.53 -2.58
C THR A 359 12.42 21.57 -2.07
N ILE A 360 13.32 20.85 -2.74
CA ILE A 360 14.75 20.81 -2.40
C ILE A 360 15.41 22.17 -2.62
N ALA A 361 15.20 22.77 -3.80
CA ALA A 361 15.74 24.08 -4.16
C ALA A 361 15.32 25.15 -3.14
N TYR A 362 14.04 25.18 -2.79
CA TYR A 362 13.50 26.10 -1.78
C TYR A 362 14.20 25.93 -0.42
N GLY A 363 14.40 24.69 0.02
CA GLY A 363 15.07 24.42 1.29
C GLY A 363 16.53 24.84 1.30
N LEU A 364 17.26 24.55 0.23
CA LEU A 364 18.67 24.89 0.12
C LEU A 364 18.91 26.41 0.11
N VAL A 365 18.10 27.17 -0.63
CA VAL A 365 18.17 28.65 -0.61
C VAL A 365 17.95 29.19 0.80
N ARG A 366 16.97 28.67 1.52
CA ARG A 366 16.69 29.07 2.92
C ARG A 366 17.81 28.71 3.88
N ARG A 367 18.58 27.68 3.57
CA ARG A 367 19.76 27.22 4.33
C ARG A 367 21.05 27.94 3.95
N GLY A 368 20.97 28.97 3.09
CA GLY A 368 22.10 29.81 2.69
C GLY A 368 22.95 29.24 1.55
N ALA A 369 22.49 28.20 0.86
CA ALA A 369 23.23 27.62 -0.25
C ALA A 369 23.09 28.45 -1.54
N GLY A 370 24.14 28.49 -2.35
CA GLY A 370 24.11 29.04 -3.71
C GLY A 370 23.48 28.06 -4.68
N VAL A 371 22.17 28.17 -4.92
CA VAL A 371 21.42 27.20 -5.75
C VAL A 371 21.33 27.65 -7.20
N ALA A 372 21.58 26.71 -8.11
CA ALA A 372 21.31 26.80 -9.54
C ALA A 372 20.36 25.67 -9.98
N LEU A 373 19.37 26.01 -10.79
CA LEU A 373 18.39 25.06 -11.33
C LEU A 373 18.50 24.98 -12.84
N THR A 374 18.44 23.76 -13.38
CA THR A 374 18.41 23.50 -14.82
C THR A 374 17.41 22.41 -15.17
N ASN A 375 16.79 22.49 -16.34
CA ASN A 375 15.81 21.50 -16.80
C ASN A 375 15.81 21.45 -18.33
N ARG A 376 15.42 20.32 -18.93
CA ARG A 376 15.34 20.17 -20.40
C ARG A 376 14.47 21.24 -21.05
N ASP A 377 13.38 21.59 -20.39
CA ASP A 377 12.57 22.76 -20.71
C ASP A 377 13.14 23.95 -19.92
N ASP A 378 13.84 24.83 -20.65
CA ASP A 378 14.61 25.94 -20.12
C ASP A 378 13.71 27.06 -19.57
N GLU A 379 12.60 27.35 -20.25
CA GLU A 379 11.62 28.34 -19.77
C GLU A 379 11.00 27.91 -18.45
N ARG A 380 10.70 26.62 -18.30
CA ARG A 380 10.25 26.06 -17.03
C ARG A 380 11.32 26.20 -15.94
N ALA A 381 12.59 25.96 -16.26
CA ALA A 381 13.68 26.14 -15.30
C ALA A 381 13.78 27.60 -14.83
N ALA A 382 13.78 28.55 -15.77
CA ALA A 382 13.89 29.98 -15.50
C ALA A 382 12.73 30.49 -14.64
N ARG A 383 11.49 30.08 -14.95
CA ARG A 383 10.30 30.41 -14.17
C ARG A 383 10.41 29.92 -12.73
N VAL A 384 10.74 28.64 -12.54
CA VAL A 384 10.87 28.04 -11.21
C VAL A 384 12.04 28.66 -10.43
N ALA A 385 13.17 28.93 -11.08
CA ALA A 385 14.30 29.59 -10.45
C ALA A 385 13.94 31.00 -9.96
N SER A 386 13.19 31.76 -10.75
CA SER A 386 12.67 33.08 -10.37
C SER A 386 11.71 33.00 -9.18
N GLU A 387 10.74 32.07 -9.21
CA GLU A 387 9.80 31.85 -8.09
C GLU A 387 10.50 31.52 -6.77
N ILE A 388 11.60 30.77 -6.82
CA ILE A 388 12.35 30.32 -5.64
C ILE A 388 13.41 31.37 -5.21
N GLY A 389 13.83 32.26 -6.12
CA GLY A 389 14.91 33.21 -5.89
C GLY A 389 16.30 32.57 -6.02
N CYS A 390 16.47 31.63 -6.95
CA CYS A 390 17.76 30.99 -7.24
C CYS A 390 18.24 31.25 -8.68
N ARG A 391 19.48 30.84 -8.98
CA ARG A 391 20.04 31.02 -10.33
C ARG A 391 19.44 30.02 -11.32
N HIS A 392 19.23 30.44 -12.55
CA HIS A 392 18.93 29.56 -13.68
C HIS A 392 20.19 29.24 -14.47
N VAL A 393 20.29 28.01 -14.96
CA VAL A 393 21.36 27.53 -15.84
C VAL A 393 20.74 26.76 -16.99
N SER A 394 21.23 27.00 -18.21
CA SER A 394 20.77 26.28 -19.39
C SER A 394 21.09 24.79 -19.30
N TRP A 395 20.20 23.94 -19.83
CA TRP A 395 20.41 22.49 -19.83
C TRP A 395 21.74 22.07 -20.47
N ALA A 396 22.19 22.80 -21.50
CA ALA A 396 23.46 22.55 -22.16
C ALA A 396 24.68 22.75 -21.24
N ALA A 397 24.60 23.69 -20.30
CA ALA A 397 25.68 24.02 -19.38
C ALA A 397 25.74 23.14 -18.12
N ARG A 398 24.79 22.20 -17.94
CA ARG A 398 24.68 21.38 -16.72
C ARG A 398 25.94 20.56 -16.39
N ALA A 399 26.69 20.13 -17.41
CA ALA A 399 27.88 19.30 -17.23
C ALA A 399 29.14 20.11 -16.86
N SER A 400 29.17 21.41 -17.20
CA SER A 400 30.30 22.30 -16.97
C SER A 400 30.09 23.28 -15.81
N THR A 401 28.89 23.30 -15.23
CA THR A 401 28.55 24.20 -14.12
C THR A 401 29.18 23.72 -12.81
N PRO A 402 30.09 24.49 -12.19
CA PRO A 402 30.71 24.10 -10.93
C PRO A 402 29.68 24.03 -9.80
N CYS A 403 29.74 22.95 -9.03
CA CYS A 403 28.95 22.77 -7.80
C CYS A 403 29.68 21.84 -6.82
N ASP A 404 29.34 21.96 -5.54
CA ASP A 404 29.73 21.05 -4.45
C ASP A 404 28.72 19.91 -4.30
N ILE A 405 27.45 20.20 -4.62
CA ILE A 405 26.33 19.26 -4.53
C ILE A 405 25.61 19.21 -5.88
N LEU A 406 25.48 18.02 -6.45
CA LEU A 406 24.72 17.77 -7.67
C LEU A 406 23.49 16.90 -7.37
N ILE A 407 22.30 17.40 -7.71
CA ILE A 407 21.03 16.75 -7.38
C ILE A 407 20.27 16.35 -8.65
N ASN A 408 19.98 15.06 -8.81
CA ASN A 408 19.04 14.57 -9.82
C ASN A 408 17.60 14.60 -9.29
N GLY A 409 16.85 15.62 -9.70
CA GLY A 409 15.40 15.76 -9.51
C GLY A 409 14.58 15.39 -10.74
N THR A 410 15.19 14.73 -11.74
CA THR A 410 14.53 14.26 -12.97
C THR A 410 14.19 12.77 -12.88
N PRO A 411 13.31 12.24 -13.76
CA PRO A 411 13.05 10.80 -13.82
C PRO A 411 14.11 10.01 -14.62
N VAL A 412 15.20 10.64 -15.09
CA VAL A 412 16.24 9.98 -15.90
C VAL A 412 17.03 9.00 -15.01
N GLY A 413 17.07 7.73 -15.41
CA GLY A 413 17.65 6.63 -14.62
C GLY A 413 16.64 5.83 -13.79
N MET A 414 15.35 6.19 -13.84
CA MET A 414 14.27 5.47 -13.16
C MET A 414 13.85 4.23 -13.97
N TYR A 415 13.42 3.16 -13.30
CA TYR A 415 12.87 1.97 -13.96
C TYR A 415 11.77 2.35 -14.97
N PRO A 416 11.79 1.80 -16.21
CA PRO A 416 12.66 0.72 -16.70
C PRO A 416 13.99 1.17 -17.33
N ASN A 417 14.26 2.48 -17.41
CA ASN A 417 15.41 3.03 -18.14
C ASN A 417 16.65 3.16 -17.24
N LEU A 418 17.18 2.02 -16.80
CA LEU A 418 18.20 1.94 -15.73
C LEU A 418 19.59 2.44 -16.15
N ASP A 419 19.90 2.40 -17.44
CA ASP A 419 21.21 2.76 -17.98
C ASP A 419 21.36 4.26 -18.32
N GLU A 420 20.29 5.05 -18.13
CA GLU A 420 20.30 6.48 -18.42
C GLU A 420 20.82 7.32 -17.24
N THR A 421 21.52 8.40 -17.54
CA THR A 421 21.97 9.43 -16.58
C THR A 421 21.74 10.82 -17.16
N PRO A 422 21.33 11.81 -16.36
CA PRO A 422 21.10 13.16 -16.86
C PRO A 422 22.41 13.92 -17.19
N VAL A 423 23.56 13.46 -16.69
CA VAL A 423 24.88 14.10 -16.85
C VAL A 423 25.97 13.10 -17.27
N PRO A 424 26.99 13.53 -18.03
CA PRO A 424 28.14 12.70 -18.34
C PRO A 424 29.05 12.50 -17.10
N PRO A 425 29.91 11.47 -17.08
CA PRO A 425 30.84 11.22 -15.96
C PRO A 425 31.75 12.41 -15.61
N ALA A 426 32.06 13.26 -16.59
CA ALA A 426 32.90 14.45 -16.41
C ALA A 426 32.25 15.53 -15.52
N ALA A 427 30.94 15.46 -15.26
CA ALA A 427 30.25 16.38 -14.35
C ALA A 427 30.56 16.13 -12.87
N PHE A 428 31.12 14.95 -12.53
CA PHE A 428 31.44 14.56 -11.16
C PHE A 428 32.92 14.79 -10.85
N ARG A 429 33.19 15.35 -9.67
CA ARG A 429 34.52 15.62 -9.12
C ARG A 429 34.63 15.01 -7.73
N ALA A 430 35.81 14.51 -7.38
CA ALA A 430 36.07 13.91 -6.08
C ALA A 430 35.67 14.84 -4.92
N GLY A 431 35.02 14.27 -3.90
CA GLY A 431 34.54 15.00 -2.73
C GLY A 431 33.21 15.74 -2.90
N MET A 432 32.60 15.76 -4.10
CA MET A 432 31.24 16.27 -4.28
C MET A 432 30.20 15.37 -3.59
N VAL A 433 29.03 15.94 -3.31
CA VAL A 433 27.82 15.17 -2.96
C VAL A 433 26.97 14.99 -4.21
N ALA A 434 26.59 13.75 -4.52
CA ALA A 434 25.64 13.42 -5.56
C ALA A 434 24.37 12.84 -4.92
N PHE A 435 23.23 13.51 -5.11
CA PHE A 435 21.95 13.08 -4.58
C PHE A 435 20.99 12.74 -5.72
N ASP A 436 20.47 11.52 -5.74
CA ASP A 436 19.40 11.12 -6.66
C ASP A 436 18.08 10.98 -5.90
N THR A 437 17.02 11.61 -6.41
CA THR A 437 15.67 11.53 -5.81
C THR A 437 14.92 10.27 -6.25
N ILE A 438 15.43 9.55 -7.25
CA ILE A 438 14.92 8.26 -7.68
C ILE A 438 15.25 7.21 -6.61
N TYR A 439 14.22 6.47 -6.18
CA TYR A 439 14.38 5.38 -5.21
C TYR A 439 14.19 3.98 -5.83
N HIS A 440 13.75 3.90 -7.09
CA HIS A 440 13.63 2.63 -7.82
C HIS A 440 14.23 2.75 -9.23
N PRO A 441 15.43 2.18 -9.46
CA PRO A 441 16.25 1.40 -8.52
C PRO A 441 16.91 2.27 -7.44
N GLU A 442 17.42 1.66 -6.36
CA GLU A 442 18.21 2.37 -5.34
C GLU A 442 19.57 2.83 -5.89
N ASN A 443 20.20 2.01 -6.72
CA ASN A 443 21.49 2.29 -7.35
C ASN A 443 21.28 2.70 -8.82
N THR A 444 21.02 3.98 -9.07
CA THR A 444 20.89 4.51 -10.44
C THR A 444 22.25 4.64 -11.14
N MET A 445 22.26 4.75 -12.47
CA MET A 445 23.48 5.04 -13.23
C MET A 445 24.14 6.36 -12.77
N PHE A 446 23.33 7.38 -12.41
CA PHE A 446 23.82 8.63 -11.83
C PHE A 446 24.65 8.40 -10.55
N LEU A 447 24.13 7.61 -9.60
CA LEU A 447 24.85 7.30 -8.35
C LEU A 447 26.03 6.36 -8.56
N LYS A 448 25.96 5.46 -9.54
CA LYS A 448 27.09 4.61 -9.92
C LYS A 448 28.26 5.45 -10.42
N LEU A 449 28.03 6.33 -11.40
CA LEU A 449 29.06 7.21 -11.95
C LEU A 449 29.62 8.18 -10.91
N ALA A 450 28.78 8.66 -9.99
CA ALA A 450 29.23 9.50 -8.88
C ALA A 450 30.22 8.76 -7.97
N ARG A 451 29.94 7.50 -7.58
CA ARG A 451 30.86 6.69 -6.77
C ARG A 451 32.18 6.40 -7.47
N GLU A 452 32.13 6.09 -8.78
CA GLU A 452 33.34 5.89 -9.60
C GLU A 452 34.23 7.14 -9.67
N ARG A 453 33.69 8.31 -9.32
CA ARG A 453 34.40 9.60 -9.24
C ARG A 453 34.61 10.08 -7.81
N GLU A 454 34.53 9.19 -6.83
CA GLU A 454 34.80 9.47 -5.41
C GLU A 454 33.87 10.54 -4.80
N CYS A 455 32.64 10.66 -5.34
CA CYS A 455 31.60 11.46 -4.72
C CYS A 455 30.95 10.70 -3.55
N LYS A 456 30.50 11.45 -2.54
CA LYS A 456 29.56 10.91 -1.55
C LYS A 456 28.16 10.85 -2.17
N THR A 457 27.52 9.69 -2.10
CA THR A 457 26.19 9.48 -2.69
C THR A 457 25.08 9.49 -1.65
N VAL A 458 23.96 10.10 -2.01
CA VAL A 458 22.68 10.01 -1.30
C VAL A 458 21.65 9.44 -2.27
N SER A 459 20.96 8.38 -1.86
CA SER A 459 19.93 7.73 -2.69
C SER A 459 18.52 8.26 -2.41
N GLY A 460 17.60 8.00 -3.33
CA GLY A 460 16.18 8.29 -3.09
C GLY A 460 15.60 7.43 -1.97
N VAL A 461 16.18 6.26 -1.70
CA VAL A 461 15.82 5.41 -0.55
C VAL A 461 16.17 6.10 0.76
N ASP A 462 17.32 6.78 0.85
CA ASP A 462 17.71 7.54 2.06
C ASP A 462 16.71 8.64 2.37
N MET A 463 16.31 9.42 1.35
CA MET A 463 15.28 10.44 1.50
C MET A 463 13.92 9.80 1.86
N PHE A 464 13.53 8.72 1.19
CA PHE A 464 12.25 8.05 1.43
C PHE A 464 12.12 7.48 2.84
N VAL A 465 13.16 6.81 3.35
CA VAL A 465 13.18 6.27 4.71
C VAL A 465 13.15 7.41 5.72
N ARG A 466 13.92 8.48 5.50
CA ARG A 466 13.92 9.64 6.41
C ARG A 466 12.56 10.32 6.48
N GLN A 467 11.88 10.57 5.34
CA GLN A 467 10.57 11.21 5.39
C GLN A 467 9.53 10.32 6.09
N ALA A 468 9.63 8.99 5.92
CA ALA A 468 8.74 8.03 6.58
C ALA A 468 9.01 7.98 8.08
N ALA A 469 10.28 8.04 8.50
CA ALA A 469 10.68 8.07 9.91
C ALA A 469 10.19 9.35 10.61
N LEU A 470 10.27 10.50 9.94
CA LEU A 470 9.70 11.76 10.44
C LEU A 470 8.18 11.66 10.58
N GLN A 471 7.49 11.10 9.58
CA GLN A 471 6.05 10.83 9.66
C GLN A 471 5.69 9.95 10.85
N PHE A 472 6.40 8.84 11.02
CA PHE A 472 6.20 7.92 12.12
C PHE A 472 6.34 8.62 13.48
N THR A 473 7.37 9.45 13.61
CA THR A 473 7.64 10.22 14.83
C THR A 473 6.50 11.21 15.10
N LEU A 474 6.02 11.92 14.07
CA LEU A 474 4.87 12.83 14.19
C LEU A 474 3.57 12.09 14.55
N PHE A 475 3.34 10.92 13.96
CA PHE A 475 2.14 10.11 14.19
C PHE A 475 2.06 9.50 15.58
N THR A 476 3.20 9.14 16.17
CA THR A 476 3.26 8.30 17.37
C THR A 476 3.88 8.99 18.57
N GLY A 477 4.63 10.07 18.37
CA GLY A 477 5.49 10.68 19.39
C GLY A 477 6.66 9.78 19.82
N ARG A 478 6.96 8.71 19.07
CA ARG A 478 8.04 7.76 19.35
C ARG A 478 9.14 7.89 18.30
N GLU A 479 10.38 7.64 18.73
CA GLU A 479 11.51 7.55 17.81
C GLU A 479 11.28 6.42 16.80
N ALA A 480 11.49 6.72 15.52
CA ALA A 480 11.28 5.77 14.45
C ALA A 480 12.42 4.73 14.39
N PRO A 481 12.11 3.42 14.25
CA PRO A 481 13.13 2.39 14.06
C PRO A 481 13.64 2.39 12.61
N VAL A 482 14.48 3.37 12.27
CA VAL A 482 14.94 3.67 10.89
C VAL A 482 15.49 2.45 10.16
N GLU A 483 16.30 1.62 10.82
CA GLU A 483 16.88 0.42 10.19
C GLU A 483 15.81 -0.61 9.78
N VAL A 484 14.79 -0.81 10.62
CA VAL A 484 13.66 -1.71 10.30
C VAL A 484 12.86 -1.17 9.12
N MET A 485 12.68 0.16 9.07
CA MET A 485 12.02 0.83 7.96
C MET A 485 12.81 0.67 6.65
N ARG A 486 14.14 0.79 6.71
CA ARG A 486 15.03 0.58 5.56
C ARG A 486 15.01 -0.86 5.06
N GLU A 487 15.04 -1.85 5.95
CA GLU A 487 14.93 -3.27 5.60
C GLU A 487 13.60 -3.59 4.90
N ALA A 488 12.50 -2.98 5.36
CA ALA A 488 11.20 -3.12 4.71
C ALA A 488 11.22 -2.57 3.27
N VAL A 489 11.90 -1.44 3.02
CA VAL A 489 12.09 -0.90 1.66
C VAL A 489 12.90 -1.84 0.79
N ALA A 490 14.08 -2.28 1.26
CA ALA A 490 14.97 -3.16 0.50
C ALA A 490 14.25 -4.45 0.05
N ARG A 491 13.47 -5.06 0.95
CA ARG A 491 12.65 -6.24 0.64
C ARG A 491 11.63 -5.97 -0.46
N LYS A 492 10.94 -4.83 -0.43
CA LYS A 492 9.92 -4.50 -1.46
C LYS A 492 10.52 -4.14 -2.80
N LEU A 493 11.74 -3.59 -2.81
CA LEU A 493 12.46 -3.27 -4.05
C LEU A 493 13.17 -4.50 -4.66
N GLY A 494 13.10 -5.67 -4.02
CA GLY A 494 13.75 -6.89 -4.50
C GLY A 494 15.27 -6.89 -4.31
N VAL A 495 15.79 -5.99 -3.47
CA VAL A 495 17.22 -5.95 -3.13
C VAL A 495 17.45 -6.98 -2.02
N THR A 496 17.71 -8.23 -2.41
CA THR A 496 18.42 -9.15 -1.51
C THR A 496 19.80 -8.55 -1.27
N ARG A 497 20.12 -8.24 0.00
CA ARG A 497 21.50 -7.96 0.38
C ARG A 497 22.31 -9.22 0.03
N ASP A 498 23.24 -9.07 -0.90
CA ASP A 498 24.26 -10.07 -1.21
C ASP A 498 25.05 -10.47 0.05
#